data_AF-A0A3B9Z518-F1
#
_entry.id   AF-A0A3B9Z518-F1
#
_cell.length_a   1.000
_cell.length_b   1.000
_cell.length_c   1.000
_cell.angle_alpha   90.00
_cell.angle_beta   90.00
_cell.angle_gamma   90.00
#
_symmetry.space_group_name_H-M   'P 1'
#
loop_
_entity.id
_entity.type
_entity.pdbx_description
1 polymer ?
#
loop_
_entity_poly.entity_id
_entity_poly.type
_entity_poly.pdbx_seq_one_letter_code
_entity_poly.pdbx_strand_id
1 'polypeptide(L)' 'MIVEPGEAIAEVEAEKVNIEIPVDTRVRIDRHLVAEGDRVNIGAAIAEVTPVD' A
#
# COMPACT_ATOMS: atom_id res chain seq x y z
N MET A 1 12.49 -0.07 3.18
CA MET A 1 11.72 0.81 4.08
C MET A 1 10.88 -0.07 5.00
N ILE A 2 10.93 0.14 6.32
CA ILE A 2 10.11 -0.59 7.30
C ILE A 2 8.85 0.24 7.57
N VAL A 3 7.71 -0.43 7.72
CA VAL A 3 6.39 0.16 7.98
C VAL A 3 5.78 -0.59 9.16
N GLU A 4 5.26 0.14 10.13
CA GLU A 4 4.66 -0.42 11.34
C GLU A 4 3.17 -0.75 11.13
N PRO A 5 2.59 -1.68 11.92
CA PRO A 5 1.16 -1.98 11.84
C PRO A 5 0.28 -0.73 11.97
N GLY A 6 -0.69 -0.58 11.08
CA GLY A 6 -1.59 0.56 11.01
C GLY A 6 -1.07 1.76 10.22
N GLU A 7 0.21 1.76 9.80
CA GLU A 7 0.73 2.78 8.90
C GLU A 7 0.37 2.48 7.44
N ALA A 8 0.07 3.53 6.67
CA ALA A 8 -0.32 3.43 5.28
C ALA A 8 0.89 3.29 4.34
N ILE A 9 0.81 2.37 3.38
CA ILE A 9 1.83 2.21 2.32
C ILE A 9 1.47 2.92 1.02
N ALA A 10 0.19 3.27 0.83
CA ALA A 10 -0.32 3.98 -0.32
C ALA A 10 -1.62 4.70 0.02
N GLU A 11 -1.92 5.74 -0.75
CA GLU A 11 -3.21 6.42 -0.76
C GLU A 11 -3.81 6.26 -2.16
N VAL A 12 -5.08 5.88 -2.22
CA VAL A 12 -5.81 5.68 -3.47
C VAL A 12 -6.97 6.67 -3.52
N GLU A 13 -7.03 7.46 -4.59
CA GLU A 13 -8.17 8.31 -4.88
C GLU A 13 -9.31 7.48 -5.49
N ALA A 14 -10.46 7.48 -4.82
CA ALA A 14 -11.73 7.00 -5.35
C ALA A 14 -12.65 8.19 -5.66
N GLU A 15 -13.79 7.96 -6.31
CA GLU A 15 -14.67 9.01 -6.90
C GLU A 15 -14.87 10.25 -6.02
N LYS A 16 -14.99 10.08 -4.70
CA LYS A 16 -15.26 11.18 -3.76
C LYS A 16 -14.44 11.13 -2.47
N VAL A 17 -13.53 10.17 -2.34
CA VAL A 17 -12.80 9.93 -1.10
C VAL A 17 -11.42 9.38 -1.40
N ASN A 18 -10.46 9.74 -0.57
CA ASN A 18 -9.17 9.07 -0.55
C ASN A 18 -9.21 7.93 0.46
N ILE A 19 -8.56 6.84 0.11
CA ILE A 19 -8.48 5.63 0.93
C ILE A 19 -7.01 5.33 1.18
N GLU A 20 -6.61 5.35 2.44
CA GLU A 20 -5.30 4.88 2.86
C GLU A 20 -5.30 3.34 2.93
N ILE A 21 -4.21 2.73 2.47
CA ILE A 21 -4.02 1.28 2.52
C ILE A 21 -3.02 0.97 3.65
N PRO A 22 -3.48 0.64 4.86
CA PRO A 22 -2.62 0.29 5.98
C PRO A 22 -2.04 -1.12 5.86
N VAL A 23 -0.97 -1.38 6.60
CA VAL A 23 -0.44 -2.73 6.80
C VAL A 23 -0.91 -3.32 8.12
N ASP A 24 -1.25 -4.62 8.13
CA ASP A 24 -1.74 -5.31 9.33
C ASP A 24 -0.61 -5.75 10.28
N THR A 25 0.63 -5.83 9.78
CA THR A 25 1.80 -6.26 10.53
C THR A 25 3.01 -5.41 10.16
N ARG A 26 4.10 -5.51 10.94
CA ARG A 26 5.36 -4.87 10.61
C ARG A 26 5.92 -5.50 9.34
N VAL A 27 6.18 -4.69 8.32
CA VAL A 27 6.65 -5.16 7.01
C VAL A 27 7.79 -4.31 6.47
N ARG A 28 8.58 -4.89 5.58
CA ARG A 28 9.51 -4.19 4.71
C ARG A 28 8.94 -4.12 3.30
N ILE A 29 8.88 -2.92 2.72
CA ILE A 29 8.54 -2.78 1.29
C ILE A 29 9.71 -3.27 0.44
N ASP A 30 9.42 -4.23 -0.44
CA ASP A 30 10.36 -4.77 -1.42
C ASP A 30 10.32 -3.98 -2.72
N ARG A 31 9.11 -3.77 -3.25
CA ARG A 31 8.87 -2.99 -4.48
C ARG A 31 7.46 -2.45 -4.56
N HIS A 32 7.32 -1.30 -5.19
CA HIS A 32 6.03 -0.79 -5.64
C HIS A 32 5.73 -1.37 -7.03
N LEU A 33 4.49 -1.83 -7.24
CA LEU A 33 4.02 -2.41 -8.49
C LEU A 33 3.24 -1.41 -9.34
N VAL A 34 2.95 -0.23 -8.78
CA VAL A 34 2.17 0.84 -9.38
C VAL A 34 2.90 2.16 -9.18
N ALA A 35 2.74 3.09 -10.13
CA ALA A 35 3.30 4.43 -10.03
C ALA A 35 2.26 5.43 -9.49
N GLU A 36 2.72 6.61 -9.05
CA GLU A 36 1.82 7.70 -8.70
C GLU A 36 0.96 8.10 -9.91
N GLY A 37 -0.35 8.21 -9.70
CA GLY A 37 -1.32 8.54 -10.74
C GLY A 37 -1.78 7.35 -11.60
N ASP A 38 -1.26 6.14 -11.39
CA ASP A 38 -1.78 4.95 -12.07
C ASP A 38 -3.20 4.61 -11.60
N ARG A 39 -4.00 4.07 -12.53
CA ARG A 39 -5.34 3.57 -12.24
C ARG A 39 -5.29 2.09 -11.89
N VAL A 40 -5.80 1.76 -10.71
CA VAL A 40 -5.87 0.39 -10.20
C VAL A 40 -7.31 -0.02 -9.93
N ASN A 41 -7.60 -1.31 -10.08
CA ASN A 41 -8.90 -1.87 -9.72
C ASN A 41 -8.89 -2.36 -8.27
N ILE A 42 -10.07 -2.49 -7.67
CA ILE A 42 -10.23 -3.10 -6.35
C ILE A 42 -9.66 -4.53 -6.39
N GLY A 43 -8.80 -4.85 -5.43
CA GLY A 43 -8.12 -6.14 -5.33
C GLY A 43 -6.82 -6.25 -6.16
N ALA A 44 -6.39 -5.18 -6.84
CA ALA A 44 -5.10 -5.16 -7.51
C ALA A 44 -3.94 -5.15 -6.49
N ALA A 45 -2.85 -5.84 -6.82
CA ALA A 45 -1.62 -5.77 -6.05
C ALA A 45 -0.90 -4.43 -6.34
N ILE A 46 -0.59 -3.67 -5.28
CA ILE A 46 0.04 -2.34 -5.38
C ILE A 46 1.52 -2.33 -4.96
N ALA A 47 1.92 -3.27 -4.11
CA ALA A 47 3.28 -3.41 -3.63
C ALA A 47 3.54 -4.85 -3.21
N GLU A 48 4.82 -5.23 -3.21
CA GLU A 48 5.27 -6.45 -2.55
C GLU A 48 5.99 -6.09 -1.27
N VAL A 49 5.65 -6.84 -0.22
CA VAL A 49 6.16 -6.63 1.13
C VAL A 49 6.53 -7.96 1.75
N THR A 50 7.55 -7.93 2.59
CA THR A 50 7.98 -9.07 3.40
C THR A 50 7.73 -8.75 4.88
N PRO A 51 7.04 -9.63 5.64
CA PRO A 51 6.91 -9.48 7.09
C PRO A 51 8.27 -9.40 7.77
N VAL A 52 8.37 -8.56 8.80
CA VAL A 52 9.58 -8.42 9.61
C VAL A 52 9.18 -8.64 11.06
N ASP A 53 9.83 -9.61 11.70
CA ASP A 53 9.65 -9.92 13.12
C ASP A 53 10.25 -8.82 14.02
#